data_AF-D3DAW4-F1
#
_entry.id   AF-D3DAW4-F1
#
_cell.length_a   1.000
_cell.length_b   1.000
_cell.length_c   1.000
_cell.angle_alpha   90.00
_cell.angle_beta   90.00
_cell.angle_gamma   90.00
#
_symmetry.space_group_name_H-M   'P 1'
#
loop_
_entity.id
_entity.type
_entity.pdbx_description
1 polymer ?
#
loop_
_entity_poly.entity_id
_entity_poly.type
_entity_poly.pdbx_seq_one_letter_code
_entity_poly.pdbx_strand_id
1 'polypeptide(L)'
;MPLLALLLLAVPIIPAVGAGPVGRAEATSAPGTAQAAAAAQPPAGTVSRAGSFLTDTAGRVVLPRGVTVPAGTVPTAADVARWIDYGFTGSRLEVPMTAGGRFPPSGERPPAGDPEQGGLEQVGAVVRDLTDHGLFVVLSIVPGSAGYTPSTSDLEAGLRRLAGRFGAVGGLIGFEVPTSTAAEDLAATLRSSDPNHTLWVAQAAPFDPAARVAANGAAGYITGWADGSRTRVGALADAGDVFNLGWFYDEPVTGRPRTGIGAGQVRAAATPPAEVVRPYPAAVAGIPESYGSDASGVFRLTYRTSSAVRGAFPAGTATAIVVPGWSYSSGYQVRVTGGQVSSAPGAGVLCVVASAGAAEVSVEVAPAAGAAPPVAPARAGAVNCSSGTAQLAQAGQRPQAAASTTAGEAAAGDSGEADSPLLLLVLPLLGAALTAAVLGPLFLRLRRR
;
A
#
# COMPACT_ATOMS: atom_id res chain seq x y z
N MET A 1 -19.83 60.01 20.99
CA MET A 1 -18.97 61.14 21.39
C MET A 1 -17.67 60.59 21.96
N PRO A 2 -16.50 61.15 21.59
CA PRO A 2 -15.29 60.36 21.31
C PRO A 2 -14.07 60.77 22.15
N LEU A 3 -13.01 59.96 22.08
CA LEU A 3 -11.59 60.32 22.27
C LEU A 3 -10.80 59.15 21.63
N LEU A 4 -10.28 59.19 20.39
CA LEU A 4 -9.30 60.07 19.74
C LEU A 4 -7.95 60.15 20.49
N ALA A 5 -7.00 59.31 20.10
CA ALA A 5 -5.57 59.57 20.28
C ALA A 5 -4.78 59.00 19.09
N LEU A 6 -4.21 59.95 18.35
CA LEU A 6 -3.37 59.88 17.18
C LEU A 6 -1.94 59.47 17.59
N LEU A 7 -1.25 58.59 16.86
CA LEU A 7 0.21 58.49 16.95
C LEU A 7 0.84 58.42 15.55
N LEU A 8 1.78 59.33 15.34
CA LEU A 8 2.35 59.76 14.07
C LEU A 8 3.39 58.79 13.47
N LEU A 9 3.43 58.81 12.13
CA LEU A 9 4.54 58.34 11.30
C LEU A 9 5.84 59.09 11.61
N ALA A 10 6.97 58.36 11.65
CA ALA A 10 8.30 58.91 11.52
C ALA A 10 8.97 58.33 10.26
N VAL A 11 9.18 59.20 9.27
CA VAL A 11 9.98 58.97 8.06
C VAL A 11 11.36 59.56 8.31
N PRO A 12 12.47 58.83 8.10
CA PRO A 12 13.79 59.46 8.10
C PRO A 12 14.09 60.11 6.74
N ILE A 13 14.41 61.39 6.82
CA ILE A 13 14.91 62.25 5.75
C ILE A 13 16.42 61.96 5.59
N ILE A 14 16.86 61.60 4.37
CA ILE A 14 18.28 61.48 4.01
C ILE A 14 18.67 62.74 3.21
N PRO A 15 19.79 63.43 3.52
CA PRO A 15 20.20 64.61 2.78
C PRO A 15 20.86 64.24 1.44
N ALA A 16 20.55 65.05 0.41
CA ALA A 16 21.14 64.99 -0.92
C ALA A 16 22.45 65.78 -0.99
N VAL A 17 23.47 65.23 -1.65
CA VAL A 17 24.65 65.97 -2.12
C VAL A 17 25.00 65.51 -3.55
N GLY A 18 24.94 66.48 -4.49
CA GLY A 18 26.02 66.74 -5.46
C GLY A 18 26.20 65.85 -6.71
N ALA A 19 25.61 66.33 -7.81
CA ALA A 19 25.81 66.09 -9.25
C ALA A 19 27.14 65.53 -9.84
N GLY A 20 26.99 64.48 -10.69
CA GLY A 20 27.46 64.34 -12.09
C GLY A 20 28.89 63.83 -12.40
N PRO A 21 29.22 63.38 -13.65
CA PRO A 21 28.39 62.92 -14.77
C PRO A 21 28.74 61.50 -15.33
N VAL A 22 27.76 60.92 -16.01
CA VAL A 22 27.77 60.00 -17.17
C VAL A 22 29.06 59.18 -17.44
N GLY A 23 28.98 57.88 -17.17
CA GLY A 23 29.87 56.84 -17.72
C GLY A 23 29.04 55.61 -18.11
N ARG A 24 28.85 55.41 -19.41
CA ARG A 24 28.13 54.29 -20.01
C ARG A 24 29.00 53.04 -19.88
N ALA A 25 28.55 52.03 -19.12
CA ALA A 25 29.10 50.69 -19.15
C ALA A 25 27.94 49.69 -19.13
N GLU A 26 27.84 48.92 -20.21
CA GLU A 26 26.89 47.85 -20.42
C GLU A 26 27.06 46.79 -19.32
N ALA A 27 26.08 46.67 -18.44
CA ALA A 27 25.96 45.51 -17.58
C ALA A 27 25.24 44.42 -18.37
N THR A 28 26.01 43.49 -18.92
CA THR A 28 25.55 42.15 -19.31
C THR A 28 24.90 41.49 -18.10
N SER A 29 23.57 41.52 -18.03
CA SER A 29 22.77 40.74 -17.10
C SER A 29 22.83 39.28 -17.52
N ALA A 30 23.73 38.52 -16.89
CA ALA A 30 23.61 37.06 -16.88
C ALA A 30 22.34 36.68 -16.11
N PRO A 31 21.45 35.82 -16.66
CA PRO A 31 20.35 35.29 -15.90
C PRO A 31 20.90 34.28 -14.91
N GLY A 32 21.03 34.69 -13.65
CA GLY A 32 21.20 33.75 -12.54
C GLY A 32 19.93 32.92 -12.43
N THR A 33 19.94 31.73 -13.00
CA THR A 33 18.99 30.67 -12.67
C THR A 33 19.16 30.36 -11.20
N ALA A 34 18.29 30.95 -10.36
CA ALA A 34 18.01 30.41 -9.05
C ALA A 34 17.36 29.04 -9.28
N GLN A 35 18.20 28.01 -9.42
CA GLN A 35 17.78 26.63 -9.33
C GLN A 35 17.18 26.48 -7.94
N ALA A 36 15.85 26.53 -7.84
CA ALA A 36 15.17 26.07 -6.65
C ALA A 36 15.71 24.66 -6.40
N ALA A 37 16.42 24.46 -5.29
CA ALA A 37 16.95 23.17 -4.93
C ALA A 37 15.78 22.18 -5.00
N ALA A 38 15.79 21.30 -6.00
CA ALA A 38 14.75 20.31 -6.16
C ALA A 38 14.75 19.52 -4.85
N ALA A 39 13.61 19.57 -4.14
CA ALA A 39 13.45 18.76 -2.94
C ALA A 39 13.81 17.32 -3.32
N ALA A 40 14.72 16.70 -2.55
CA ALA A 40 15.15 15.35 -2.81
C ALA A 40 13.90 14.46 -2.93
N GLN A 41 13.79 13.71 -4.03
CA GLN A 41 12.66 12.81 -4.21
C GLN A 41 12.71 11.74 -3.12
N PRO A 42 11.54 11.36 -2.55
CA PRO A 42 11.50 10.30 -1.55
C PRO A 42 12.03 8.99 -2.17
N PRO A 43 12.56 8.07 -1.34
CA PRO A 43 12.98 6.75 -1.80
C PRO A 43 11.88 6.03 -2.60
N ALA A 44 12.29 5.18 -3.54
CA ALA A 44 11.36 4.46 -4.39
C ALA A 44 10.41 3.59 -3.55
N GLY A 45 9.12 3.61 -3.85
CA GLY A 45 8.13 2.81 -3.12
C GLY A 45 7.83 3.28 -1.70
N THR A 46 8.33 4.45 -1.27
CA THR A 46 7.88 5.06 -0.01
C THR A 46 6.36 5.25 -0.06
N VAL A 47 5.70 4.82 1.01
CA VAL A 47 4.27 5.05 1.21
C VAL A 47 4.11 6.27 2.11
N SER A 48 3.44 7.28 1.57
CA SER A 48 3.08 8.53 2.25
C SER A 48 1.60 8.50 2.66
N ARG A 49 1.07 9.65 3.08
CA ARG A 49 -0.35 9.81 3.32
C ARG A 49 -0.92 11.09 2.72
N ALA A 50 -2.17 11.03 2.30
CA ALA A 50 -2.96 12.18 1.88
C ALA A 50 -4.36 12.09 2.51
N GLY A 51 -4.66 13.03 3.42
CA GLY A 51 -5.87 12.96 4.24
C GLY A 51 -5.90 11.68 5.08
N SER A 52 -6.93 10.87 4.86
CA SER A 52 -7.14 9.56 5.50
C SER A 52 -6.50 8.38 4.75
N PHE A 53 -5.91 8.61 3.58
CA PHE A 53 -5.39 7.54 2.73
C PHE A 53 -3.88 7.39 2.86
N LEU A 54 -3.41 6.14 2.78
CA LEU A 54 -2.03 5.83 2.43
C LEU A 54 -1.86 5.98 0.92
N THR A 55 -0.75 6.55 0.48
CA THR A 55 -0.49 6.79 -0.95
C THR A 55 0.90 6.37 -1.36
N ASP A 56 1.05 5.69 -2.49
CA ASP A 56 2.37 5.43 -3.08
C ASP A 56 2.92 6.68 -3.78
N THR A 57 4.16 6.57 -4.28
CA THR A 57 4.84 7.64 -5.03
C THR A 57 4.16 8.00 -6.36
N ALA A 58 3.28 7.16 -6.89
CA ALA A 58 2.44 7.47 -8.05
C ALA A 58 1.13 8.18 -7.65
N GLY A 59 0.92 8.43 -6.35
CA GLY A 59 -0.26 9.08 -5.80
C GLY A 59 -1.49 8.17 -5.71
N ARG A 60 -1.32 6.85 -5.92
CA ARG A 60 -2.41 5.88 -5.81
C ARG A 60 -2.73 5.63 -4.35
N VAL A 61 -4.00 5.46 -4.02
CA VAL A 61 -4.41 5.00 -2.68
C VAL A 61 -3.98 3.54 -2.51
N VAL A 62 -3.15 3.23 -1.53
CA VAL A 62 -2.67 1.87 -1.26
C VAL A 62 -3.32 1.28 -0.01
N LEU A 63 -3.63 -0.01 -0.06
CA LEU A 63 -4.31 -0.74 1.00
C LEU A 63 -3.45 -1.95 1.39
N PRO A 64 -2.31 -1.75 2.08
CA PRO A 64 -1.40 -2.84 2.41
C PRO A 64 -2.12 -3.88 3.26
N ARG A 65 -2.09 -5.14 2.80
CA ARG A 65 -2.60 -6.30 3.54
C ARG A 65 -1.49 -7.31 3.71
N GLY A 66 -1.39 -7.91 4.88
CA GLY A 66 -0.52 -9.07 5.06
C GLY A 66 -0.37 -9.48 6.50
N VAL A 67 0.85 -9.78 6.92
CA VAL A 67 1.13 -10.39 8.23
C VAL A 67 2.12 -9.59 9.04
N THR A 68 2.02 -9.73 10.35
CA THR A 68 3.05 -9.30 11.29
C THR A 68 4.17 -10.34 11.35
N VAL A 69 5.39 -9.90 11.10
CA VAL A 69 6.62 -10.66 11.32
C VAL A 69 7.10 -10.37 12.73
N PRO A 70 7.13 -11.39 13.61
CA PRO A 70 7.51 -11.21 15.00
C PRO A 70 8.98 -10.84 15.19
N ALA A 71 9.27 -10.20 16.32
CA ALA A 71 10.63 -9.86 16.71
C ALA A 71 11.53 -11.11 16.77
N GLY A 72 12.71 -11.02 16.15
CA GLY A 72 13.68 -12.12 16.09
C GLY A 72 13.39 -13.20 15.04
N THR A 73 12.32 -13.04 14.25
CA THR A 73 11.96 -13.98 13.18
C THR A 73 12.49 -13.49 11.83
N VAL A 74 13.11 -14.40 11.07
CA VAL A 74 13.53 -14.16 9.69
C VAL A 74 12.64 -15.02 8.79
N PRO A 75 11.74 -14.43 7.99
CA PRO A 75 10.93 -15.16 7.03
C PRO A 75 11.80 -15.90 6.02
N THR A 76 11.41 -17.11 5.65
CA THR A 76 12.08 -17.83 4.56
C THR A 76 11.55 -17.36 3.20
N ALA A 77 12.30 -17.62 2.12
CA ALA A 77 11.81 -17.37 0.76
C ALA A 77 10.48 -18.08 0.46
N ALA A 78 10.25 -19.26 1.05
CA ALA A 78 9.00 -20.00 0.92
C ALA A 78 7.83 -19.31 1.64
N ASP A 79 8.09 -18.67 2.79
CA ASP A 79 7.08 -17.89 3.51
C ASP A 79 6.68 -16.66 2.69
N VAL A 80 7.66 -15.92 2.16
CA VAL A 80 7.42 -14.73 1.33
C VAL A 80 6.65 -15.09 0.06
N ALA A 81 7.05 -16.16 -0.64
CA ALA A 81 6.34 -16.64 -1.83
C ALA A 81 4.89 -17.02 -1.51
N ARG A 82 4.64 -17.68 -0.38
CA ARG A 82 3.29 -18.03 0.08
C ARG A 82 2.45 -16.79 0.39
N TRP A 83 3.02 -15.76 1.00
CA TRP A 83 2.30 -14.52 1.27
C TRP A 83 1.90 -13.80 -0.02
N ILE A 84 2.77 -13.82 -1.03
CA ILE A 84 2.47 -13.26 -2.35
C ILE A 84 1.37 -14.06 -3.06
N ASP A 85 1.38 -15.39 -2.93
CA ASP A 85 0.32 -16.26 -3.45
C ASP A 85 -1.05 -15.99 -2.77
N TYR A 86 -1.04 -15.68 -1.47
CA TYR A 86 -2.22 -15.19 -0.75
C TYR A 86 -2.64 -13.76 -1.14
N GLY A 87 -1.84 -13.08 -1.95
CA GLY A 87 -2.12 -11.73 -2.43
C GLY A 87 -1.73 -10.62 -1.45
N PHE A 88 -0.88 -10.91 -0.47
CA PHE A 88 -0.42 -9.90 0.47
C PHE A 88 0.55 -8.92 -0.19
N THR A 89 0.44 -7.66 0.23
CA THR A 89 1.19 -6.52 -0.31
C THR A 89 1.95 -5.75 0.75
N GLY A 90 1.87 -6.17 2.01
CA GLY A 90 2.74 -5.62 3.03
C GLY A 90 3.01 -6.54 4.20
N SER A 91 3.95 -6.13 5.04
CA SER A 91 4.31 -6.79 6.28
C SER A 91 4.60 -5.78 7.39
N ARG A 92 4.22 -6.13 8.61
CA ARG A 92 4.54 -5.37 9.82
C ARG A 92 5.63 -6.09 10.59
N LEU A 93 6.83 -5.53 10.65
CA LEU A 93 7.98 -6.15 11.29
C LEU A 93 8.13 -5.61 12.70
N GLU A 94 8.08 -6.48 13.70
CA GLU A 94 8.36 -6.10 15.07
C GLU A 94 9.87 -6.00 15.32
N VAL A 95 10.28 -4.90 15.92
CA VAL A 95 11.66 -4.57 16.21
C VAL A 95 11.80 -4.35 17.73
N PRO A 96 12.47 -5.27 18.45
CA PRO A 96 12.54 -5.18 19.90
C PRO A 96 13.51 -4.08 20.32
N MET A 97 13.05 -3.21 21.20
CA MET A 97 13.82 -2.07 21.71
C MET A 97 14.05 -2.20 23.21
N THR A 98 15.26 -1.86 23.65
CA THR A 98 15.63 -1.79 25.07
C THR A 98 15.88 -0.34 25.50
N ALA A 99 16.14 -0.13 26.79
CA ALA A 99 16.37 1.20 27.37
C ALA A 99 17.48 1.98 26.64
N GLY A 100 17.31 3.29 26.53
CA GLY A 100 18.17 4.18 25.75
C GLY A 100 17.91 4.12 24.25
N GLY A 101 16.79 3.54 23.81
CA GLY A 101 16.45 3.39 22.40
C GLY A 101 17.42 2.50 21.65
N ARG A 102 17.82 1.36 22.24
CA ARG A 102 18.78 0.41 21.67
C ARG A 102 18.06 -0.77 21.01
N PHE A 103 18.69 -1.36 20.01
CA PHE A 103 18.15 -2.44 19.18
C PHE A 103 19.14 -3.61 19.15
N PRO A 104 19.22 -4.40 20.24
CA PRO A 104 20.13 -5.53 20.30
C PRO A 104 19.75 -6.62 19.27
N PRO A 105 20.70 -7.47 18.86
CA PRO A 105 20.40 -8.65 18.06
C PRO A 105 19.28 -9.50 18.69
N SER A 106 18.40 -10.04 17.86
CA SER A 106 17.21 -10.77 18.29
C SER A 106 17.12 -12.14 17.60
N GLY A 107 16.30 -13.04 18.13
CA GLY A 107 16.20 -14.42 17.63
C GLY A 107 16.58 -15.47 18.68
N GLU A 108 16.31 -16.74 18.36
CA GLU A 108 16.70 -17.87 19.22
C GLU A 108 18.22 -18.02 19.29
N ARG A 109 18.88 -17.75 18.16
CA ARG A 109 20.33 -17.68 18.03
C ARG A 109 20.69 -16.40 17.28
N PRO A 110 20.76 -15.26 17.98
CA PRO A 110 21.03 -13.98 17.35
C PRO A 110 22.37 -13.99 16.60
N PRO A 111 22.47 -13.31 15.45
CA PRO A 111 23.72 -13.18 14.72
C PRO A 111 24.76 -12.44 15.57
N ALA A 112 26.05 -12.75 15.36
CA ALA A 112 27.14 -11.99 15.96
C ALA A 112 27.17 -10.56 15.42
N GLY A 113 27.56 -9.59 16.27
CA GLY A 113 27.60 -8.19 15.89
C GLY A 113 27.62 -7.28 17.11
N ASP A 114 27.32 -6.00 16.89
CA ASP A 114 27.13 -5.03 17.97
C ASP A 114 26.02 -5.52 18.93
N PRO A 115 26.31 -5.74 20.22
CA PRO A 115 25.34 -6.29 21.16
C PRO A 115 24.20 -5.32 21.49
N GLU A 116 24.34 -4.03 21.18
CA GLU A 116 23.35 -2.99 21.48
C GLU A 116 22.59 -2.51 20.23
N GLN A 117 23.19 -2.61 19.05
CA GLN A 117 22.61 -2.09 17.79
C GLN A 117 22.56 -3.10 16.64
N GLY A 118 23.15 -4.29 16.78
CA GLY A 118 23.22 -5.28 15.71
C GLY A 118 21.85 -5.77 15.21
N GLY A 119 20.78 -5.56 15.98
CA GLY A 119 19.40 -5.81 15.55
C GLY A 119 18.97 -4.93 14.37
N LEU A 120 19.52 -3.72 14.21
CA LEU A 120 19.20 -2.85 13.07
C LEU A 120 19.70 -3.42 11.74
N GLU A 121 20.88 -4.04 11.72
CA GLU A 121 21.39 -4.70 10.52
C GLU A 121 20.63 -5.99 10.21
N GLN A 122 20.27 -6.76 11.23
CA GLN A 122 19.42 -7.93 11.09
C GLN A 122 18.06 -7.55 10.45
N VAL A 123 17.38 -6.54 11.00
CA VAL A 123 16.11 -6.03 10.46
C VAL A 123 16.32 -5.46 9.06
N GLY A 124 17.43 -4.76 8.81
CA GLY A 124 17.78 -4.21 7.50
C GLY A 124 17.85 -5.26 6.39
N ALA A 125 18.36 -6.45 6.69
CA ALA A 125 18.38 -7.56 5.74
C ALA A 125 16.96 -8.08 5.44
N VAL A 126 16.12 -8.23 6.47
CA VAL A 126 14.72 -8.68 6.28
C VAL A 126 13.91 -7.65 5.51
N VAL A 127 14.03 -6.36 5.85
CA VAL A 127 13.36 -5.26 5.12
C VAL A 127 13.72 -5.32 3.64
N ARG A 128 15.01 -5.44 3.32
CA ARG A 128 15.48 -5.51 1.93
C ARG A 128 14.81 -6.66 1.19
N ASP A 129 14.88 -7.87 1.73
CA ASP A 129 14.29 -9.06 1.11
C ASP A 129 12.79 -8.89 0.84
N LEU A 130 12.03 -8.37 1.82
CA LEU A 130 10.60 -8.13 1.64
C LEU A 130 10.32 -7.06 0.58
N THR A 131 11.07 -5.95 0.59
CA THR A 131 10.90 -4.86 -0.37
C THR A 131 11.33 -5.24 -1.79
N ASP A 132 12.34 -6.10 -1.95
CA ASP A 132 12.78 -6.65 -3.24
C ASP A 132 11.68 -7.52 -3.87
N HIS A 133 10.87 -8.17 -3.02
CA HIS A 133 9.66 -8.89 -3.41
C HIS A 133 8.42 -7.99 -3.54
N GLY A 134 8.55 -6.66 -3.42
CA GLY A 134 7.48 -5.68 -3.60
C GLY A 134 6.52 -5.52 -2.42
N LEU A 135 6.82 -6.11 -1.26
CA LEU A 135 6.01 -5.92 -0.06
C LEU A 135 6.33 -4.57 0.58
N PHE A 136 5.29 -3.81 0.94
CA PHE A 136 5.43 -2.63 1.77
C PHE A 136 5.72 -3.03 3.23
N VAL A 137 6.66 -2.35 3.87
CA VAL A 137 7.08 -2.70 5.24
C VAL A 137 6.78 -1.56 6.22
N VAL A 138 6.23 -1.91 7.37
CA VAL A 138 6.23 -1.03 8.55
C VAL A 138 7.07 -1.63 9.66
N LEU A 139 7.93 -0.81 10.28
CA LEU A 139 8.79 -1.21 11.38
C LEU A 139 8.14 -0.81 12.70
N SER A 140 7.68 -1.78 13.49
CA SER A 140 7.01 -1.57 14.76
C SER A 140 7.92 -1.80 15.95
N ILE A 141 8.15 -0.76 16.75
CA ILE A 141 8.87 -0.87 18.01
C ILE A 141 8.05 -1.69 19.01
N VAL A 142 8.65 -2.76 19.55
CA VAL A 142 8.07 -3.57 20.63
C VAL A 142 9.02 -3.63 21.83
N PRO A 143 8.51 -3.87 23.06
CA PRO A 143 9.37 -4.04 24.23
C PRO A 143 10.36 -5.20 24.09
N GLY A 144 11.65 -4.94 24.30
CA GLY A 144 12.71 -5.95 24.28
C GLY A 144 12.83 -6.76 25.57
N SER A 145 12.10 -6.40 26.64
CA SER A 145 12.06 -7.17 27.88
C SER A 145 10.67 -7.15 28.52
N ALA A 146 10.35 -8.19 29.29
CA ALA A 146 9.09 -8.30 30.01
C ALA A 146 8.94 -7.16 31.02
N GLY A 147 7.79 -6.48 31.01
CA GLY A 147 7.50 -5.36 31.93
C GLY A 147 8.19 -4.04 31.57
N TYR A 148 8.99 -4.01 30.50
CA TYR A 148 9.54 -2.76 29.99
C TYR A 148 8.50 -2.01 29.16
N THR A 149 8.26 -0.76 29.53
CA THR A 149 7.49 0.19 28.73
C THR A 149 8.44 1.31 28.32
N PRO A 150 8.69 1.52 27.02
CA PRO A 150 9.56 2.60 26.55
C PRO A 150 9.12 3.97 27.07
N SER A 151 10.06 4.75 27.60
CA SER A 151 9.83 6.17 27.89
C SER A 151 9.80 6.99 26.59
N THR A 152 9.31 8.23 26.66
CA THR A 152 9.39 9.17 25.51
C THR A 152 10.83 9.35 25.04
N SER A 153 11.79 9.48 25.97
CA SER A 153 13.22 9.59 25.63
C SER A 153 13.78 8.33 24.96
N ASP A 154 13.34 7.14 25.36
CA ASP A 154 13.73 5.89 24.70
C ASP A 154 13.19 5.84 23.27
N LEU A 155 11.93 6.22 23.08
CA LEU A 155 11.29 6.26 21.77
C LEU A 155 11.93 7.29 20.85
N GLU A 156 12.24 8.50 21.33
CA GLU A 156 12.97 9.49 20.54
C GLU A 156 14.36 9.00 20.12
N ALA A 157 15.12 8.41 21.04
CA ALA A 157 16.43 7.85 20.74
C ALA A 157 16.33 6.70 19.72
N GLY A 158 15.35 5.81 19.90
CA GLY A 158 15.09 4.71 18.98
C GLY A 158 14.69 5.19 17.58
N LEU A 159 13.79 6.18 17.49
CA LEU A 159 13.36 6.77 16.23
C LEU A 159 14.51 7.44 15.48
N ARG A 160 15.41 8.17 16.18
CA ARG A 160 16.59 8.77 15.54
C ARG A 160 17.51 7.70 14.94
N ARG A 161 17.64 6.54 15.58
CA ARG A 161 18.45 5.42 15.07
C ARG A 161 17.79 4.72 13.88
N LEU A 162 16.49 4.46 13.97
CA LEU A 162 15.72 3.92 12.85
C LEU A 162 15.78 4.86 11.65
N ALA A 163 15.55 6.15 11.84
CA ALA A 163 15.69 7.19 10.81
C ALA A 163 17.09 7.19 10.18
N GLY A 164 18.15 7.17 11.01
CA GLY A 164 19.52 7.12 10.52
C GLY A 164 19.82 5.87 9.68
N ARG A 165 19.18 4.72 9.98
CA ARG A 165 19.40 3.47 9.26
C ARG A 165 18.50 3.27 8.03
N PHE A 166 17.27 3.78 8.10
CA PHE A 166 16.20 3.46 7.15
C PHE A 166 15.66 4.67 6.38
N GLY A 167 16.14 5.89 6.65
CA GLY A 167 15.61 7.11 6.02
C GLY A 167 15.79 7.21 4.50
N ALA A 168 16.69 6.40 3.93
CA ALA A 168 16.89 6.25 2.49
C ALA A 168 16.33 4.93 1.92
N VAL A 169 15.69 4.10 2.75
CA VAL A 169 15.17 2.78 2.34
C VAL A 169 13.79 2.95 1.73
N GLY A 170 13.63 2.40 0.53
CA GLY A 170 12.36 2.35 -0.19
C GLY A 170 11.39 1.31 0.36
N GLY A 171 10.15 1.33 -0.12
CA GLY A 171 9.14 0.33 0.25
C GLY A 171 8.62 0.43 1.68
N LEU A 172 8.97 1.48 2.43
CA LEU A 172 8.50 1.65 3.80
C LEU A 172 7.21 2.47 3.88
N ILE A 173 6.31 2.01 4.76
CA ILE A 173 5.15 2.74 5.27
C ILE A 173 5.55 3.67 6.41
N GLY A 174 6.61 3.30 7.14
CA GLY A 174 7.25 4.13 8.16
C GLY A 174 7.54 3.37 9.44
N PHE A 175 7.48 4.09 10.57
CA PHE A 175 7.84 3.58 11.88
C PHE A 175 6.64 3.63 12.81
N GLU A 176 6.35 2.53 13.48
CA GLU A 176 5.26 2.40 14.45
C GLU A 176 5.81 2.37 15.88
N VAL A 177 5.18 3.13 16.77
CA VAL A 177 5.48 3.15 18.21
C VAL A 177 4.30 2.64 19.03
N PRO A 178 4.54 2.10 20.25
CA PRO A 178 3.48 1.81 21.21
C PRO A 178 2.61 3.05 21.50
N THR A 179 1.45 2.81 22.12
CA THR A 179 0.55 3.89 22.55
C THR A 179 1.33 4.94 23.34
N SER A 180 1.27 6.20 22.91
CA SER A 180 2.01 7.29 23.52
C SER A 180 1.18 8.56 23.52
N THR A 181 1.26 9.32 24.62
CA THR A 181 0.69 10.66 24.74
C THR A 181 1.58 11.73 24.11
N ALA A 182 2.84 11.41 23.79
CA ALA A 182 3.83 12.32 23.18
C ALA A 182 3.91 12.17 21.64
N ALA A 183 2.80 11.82 21.00
CA ALA A 183 2.78 11.49 19.57
C ALA A 183 3.27 12.66 18.67
N GLU A 184 2.92 13.90 19.02
CA GLU A 184 3.33 15.08 18.24
C GLU A 184 4.83 15.34 18.33
N ASP A 185 5.40 15.25 19.54
CA ASP A 185 6.84 15.44 19.79
C ASP A 185 7.68 14.33 19.13
N LEU A 186 7.22 13.08 19.21
CA LEU A 186 7.86 11.95 18.54
C LEU A 186 7.82 12.12 17.01
N ALA A 187 6.70 12.61 16.46
CA ALA A 187 6.60 12.86 15.04
C ALA A 187 7.48 14.04 14.61
N ALA A 188 7.64 15.08 15.43
CA ALA A 188 8.58 16.17 15.18
C ALA A 188 10.04 15.67 15.18
N THR A 189 10.40 14.85 16.17
CA THR A 189 11.71 14.21 16.25
C THR A 189 11.99 13.37 15.01
N LEU A 190 11.06 12.51 14.60
CA LEU A 190 11.22 11.71 13.39
C LEU A 190 11.43 12.60 12.16
N ARG A 191 10.53 13.57 11.91
CA ARG A 191 10.59 14.44 10.72
C ARG A 191 11.91 15.21 10.59
N SER A 192 12.56 15.54 11.71
CA SER A 192 13.87 16.20 11.71
C SER A 192 15.02 15.30 11.23
N SER A 193 14.88 13.98 11.39
CA SER A 193 15.91 13.00 11.03
C SER A 193 15.57 12.26 9.73
N ASP A 194 14.28 12.11 9.44
CA ASP A 194 13.73 11.41 8.28
C ASP A 194 12.46 12.15 7.80
N PRO A 195 12.56 12.95 6.72
CA PRO A 195 11.42 13.67 6.17
C PRO A 195 10.52 12.80 5.28
N ASN A 196 10.91 11.57 4.97
CA ASN A 196 10.24 10.72 3.99
C ASN A 196 9.21 9.79 4.63
N HIS A 197 9.50 9.27 5.82
CA HIS A 197 8.69 8.25 6.47
C HIS A 197 7.76 8.79 7.55
N THR A 198 6.61 8.14 7.73
CA THR A 198 5.57 8.55 8.67
C THR A 198 5.72 7.84 10.02
N LEU A 199 5.46 8.57 11.12
CA LEU A 199 5.28 7.97 12.45
C LEU A 199 3.84 7.47 12.60
N TRP A 200 3.68 6.22 13.02
CA TRP A 200 2.40 5.59 13.34
C TRP A 200 2.30 5.30 14.83
N VAL A 201 1.16 5.60 15.45
CA VAL A 201 0.97 5.38 16.89
C VAL A 201 -0.12 4.35 17.12
N ALA A 202 0.24 3.26 17.80
CA ALA A 202 -0.69 2.20 18.17
C ALA A 202 -1.78 2.72 19.12
N GLN A 203 -3.04 2.38 18.86
CA GLN A 203 -4.19 2.77 19.66
C GLN A 203 -5.36 1.80 19.51
N ALA A 204 -6.41 1.96 20.32
CA ALA A 204 -7.63 1.17 20.19
C ALA A 204 -8.36 1.56 18.89
N ALA A 205 -8.95 0.59 18.20
CA ALA A 205 -9.73 0.89 17.01
C ALA A 205 -11.03 1.63 17.40
N PRO A 206 -11.38 2.72 16.71
CA PRO A 206 -12.60 3.49 17.04
C PRO A 206 -13.89 2.73 16.74
N PHE A 207 -13.84 1.69 15.90
CA PHE A 207 -14.99 0.91 15.45
C PHE A 207 -15.15 -0.46 16.14
N ASP A 208 -14.12 -0.94 16.86
CA ASP A 208 -14.21 -2.16 17.67
C ASP A 208 -13.22 -2.05 18.85
N PRO A 209 -13.69 -1.99 20.11
CA PRO A 209 -12.81 -1.87 21.27
C PRO A 209 -11.89 -3.09 21.48
N ALA A 210 -12.19 -4.22 20.85
CA ALA A 210 -11.36 -5.42 20.89
C ALA A 210 -10.26 -5.44 19.80
N ALA A 211 -10.21 -4.41 18.93
CA ALA A 211 -9.23 -4.30 17.86
C ALA A 211 -8.24 -3.15 18.12
N ARG A 212 -7.11 -3.22 17.41
CA ARG A 212 -6.05 -2.21 17.47
C ARG A 212 -5.77 -1.68 16.08
N VAL A 213 -5.45 -0.39 16.01
CA VAL A 213 -4.96 0.27 14.81
C VAL A 213 -3.65 0.98 15.13
N ALA A 214 -2.84 1.23 14.11
CA ALA A 214 -1.83 2.25 14.17
C ALA A 214 -2.26 3.42 13.27
N ALA A 215 -2.20 4.64 13.78
CA ALA A 215 -2.73 5.80 13.07
C ALA A 215 -1.84 7.03 13.16
N ASN A 216 -2.01 7.93 12.18
CA ASN A 216 -1.46 9.27 12.12
C ASN A 216 -2.54 10.22 11.57
N GLY A 217 -3.16 11.01 12.45
CA GLY A 217 -4.34 11.78 12.10
C GLY A 217 -5.49 10.87 11.67
N ALA A 218 -6.08 11.12 10.49
CA ALA A 218 -7.19 10.34 9.95
C ALA A 218 -6.77 9.08 9.16
N ALA A 219 -5.47 8.88 8.93
CA ALA A 219 -4.95 7.69 8.23
C ALA A 219 -4.53 6.62 9.24
N GLY A 220 -4.66 5.36 8.87
CA GLY A 220 -4.21 4.24 9.68
C GLY A 220 -4.43 2.88 9.03
N TYR A 221 -4.07 1.84 9.78
CA TYR A 221 -4.26 0.44 9.39
C TYR A 221 -4.51 -0.42 10.64
N ILE A 222 -5.15 -1.57 10.46
CA ILE A 222 -5.50 -2.49 11.55
C ILE A 222 -4.28 -3.36 11.88
N THR A 223 -3.96 -3.49 13.16
CA THR A 223 -2.81 -4.27 13.66
C THR A 223 -3.21 -5.32 14.69
N GLY A 224 -4.38 -5.18 15.31
CA GLY A 224 -4.85 -6.09 16.35
C GLY A 224 -6.09 -6.83 15.93
N TRP A 225 -6.02 -8.15 16.08
CA TRP A 225 -7.10 -9.09 15.91
C TRP A 225 -7.47 -9.54 17.32
N ALA A 226 -8.75 -9.59 17.67
CA ALA A 226 -9.22 -10.08 18.98
C ALA A 226 -8.78 -11.55 19.20
N ASP A 227 -9.40 -12.32 20.08
CA ASP A 227 -9.11 -13.74 20.45
C ASP A 227 -8.66 -14.77 19.37
N GLY A 228 -8.50 -14.40 18.10
CA GLY A 228 -7.86 -15.16 17.03
C GLY A 228 -8.88 -16.04 16.34
N SER A 229 -10.13 -16.01 16.81
CA SER A 229 -11.22 -16.75 16.21
C SER A 229 -11.41 -16.29 14.78
N ARG A 230 -11.63 -17.26 13.88
CA ARG A 230 -11.87 -17.03 12.46
C ARG A 230 -12.99 -16.00 12.22
N THR A 231 -14.05 -16.07 13.03
CA THR A 231 -15.16 -15.11 12.99
C THR A 231 -14.70 -13.67 13.26
N ARG A 232 -13.89 -13.45 14.30
CA ARG A 232 -13.36 -12.12 14.61
C ARG A 232 -12.38 -11.63 13.55
N VAL A 233 -11.57 -12.54 13.03
CA VAL A 233 -10.63 -12.21 11.95
C VAL A 233 -11.37 -11.80 10.68
N GLY A 234 -12.38 -12.56 10.25
CA GLY A 234 -13.23 -12.21 9.11
C GLY A 234 -13.92 -10.85 9.31
N ALA A 235 -14.52 -10.61 10.47
CA ALA A 235 -15.19 -9.34 10.77
C ALA A 235 -14.24 -8.12 10.73
N LEU A 236 -13.00 -8.26 11.17
CA LEU A 236 -12.00 -7.18 11.08
C LEU A 236 -11.48 -6.97 9.67
N ALA A 237 -11.35 -8.04 8.87
CA ALA A 237 -11.06 -7.91 7.45
C ALA A 237 -12.20 -7.18 6.72
N ASP A 238 -13.46 -7.51 7.02
CA ASP A 238 -14.64 -6.80 6.49
C ASP A 238 -14.68 -5.33 6.94
N ALA A 239 -14.31 -5.03 8.18
CA ALA A 239 -14.17 -3.64 8.64
C ALA A 239 -13.09 -2.90 7.84
N GLY A 240 -11.98 -3.55 7.51
CA GLY A 240 -10.95 -3.00 6.61
C GLY A 240 -11.51 -2.66 5.23
N ASP A 241 -12.35 -3.52 4.67
CA ASP A 241 -13.06 -3.24 3.41
C ASP A 241 -13.97 -2.00 3.53
N VAL A 242 -14.84 -1.98 4.54
CA VAL A 242 -15.80 -0.90 4.77
C VAL A 242 -15.12 0.46 5.01
N PHE A 243 -14.02 0.49 5.77
CA PHE A 243 -13.33 1.72 6.13
C PHE A 243 -12.18 2.09 5.17
N ASN A 244 -11.96 1.32 4.11
CA ASN A 244 -10.80 1.48 3.22
C ASN A 244 -9.47 1.49 3.99
N LEU A 245 -9.29 0.52 4.89
CA LEU A 245 -8.08 0.35 5.69
C LEU A 245 -7.28 -0.87 5.25
N GLY A 246 -5.96 -0.70 5.19
CA GLY A 246 -5.04 -1.83 5.20
C GLY A 246 -5.00 -2.51 6.57
N TRP A 247 -4.40 -3.70 6.63
CA TRP A 247 -4.29 -4.46 7.86
C TRP A 247 -3.12 -5.44 7.86
N PHE A 248 -2.61 -5.79 9.04
CA PHE A 248 -1.57 -6.79 9.23
C PHE A 248 -2.03 -7.85 10.22
N TYR A 249 -2.24 -9.07 9.75
CA TYR A 249 -2.60 -10.22 10.56
C TYR A 249 -1.51 -10.54 11.58
N ASP A 250 -1.86 -10.48 12.86
CA ASP A 250 -1.03 -10.92 13.97
C ASP A 250 -1.83 -11.88 14.83
N GLU A 251 -1.23 -13.02 15.16
CA GLU A 251 -1.89 -14.01 16.01
C GLU A 251 -1.90 -13.49 17.46
N PRO A 252 -3.04 -13.58 18.17
CA PRO A 252 -3.11 -13.14 19.55
C PRO A 252 -2.08 -13.85 20.43
N VAL A 253 -1.33 -13.06 21.19
CA VAL A 253 -0.31 -13.58 22.08
C VAL A 253 -0.97 -14.19 23.32
N THR A 254 -0.75 -15.49 23.53
CA THR A 254 -1.15 -16.20 24.75
C THR A 254 0.09 -16.60 25.56
N GLY A 255 0.03 -16.41 26.89
CA GLY A 255 1.10 -16.82 27.81
C GLY A 255 2.19 -15.78 28.05
N ARG A 256 3.46 -16.21 28.05
CA ARG A 256 4.61 -15.38 28.43
C ARG A 256 4.84 -14.23 27.43
N PRO A 257 5.44 -13.10 27.86
CA PRO A 257 5.86 -12.04 26.96
C PRO A 257 6.79 -12.60 25.86
N ARG A 258 6.58 -12.15 24.63
CA ARG A 258 7.38 -12.53 23.46
C ARG A 258 8.16 -11.30 23.02
N THR A 259 9.34 -11.13 23.60
CA THR A 259 10.19 -9.96 23.38
C THR A 259 11.07 -10.10 22.15
N GLY A 260 11.14 -11.30 21.55
CA GLY A 260 12.03 -11.62 20.43
C GLY A 260 13.51 -11.76 20.81
N ILE A 261 13.89 -11.51 22.06
CA ILE A 261 15.29 -11.56 22.51
C ILE A 261 15.49 -12.81 23.38
N GLY A 262 16.26 -13.77 22.87
CA GLY A 262 16.62 -15.00 23.58
C GLY A 262 15.70 -16.19 23.31
N ALA A 263 16.12 -17.37 23.79
CA ALA A 263 15.42 -18.62 23.57
C ALA A 263 14.01 -18.63 24.19
N GLY A 264 13.02 -19.10 23.43
CA GLY A 264 11.62 -19.14 23.87
C GLY A 264 10.93 -17.77 23.98
N GLN A 265 11.55 -16.71 23.50
CA GLN A 265 10.97 -15.35 23.40
C GLN A 265 10.61 -14.95 21.97
N VAL A 266 11.06 -15.73 20.98
CA VAL A 266 10.69 -15.62 19.57
C VAL A 266 9.42 -16.41 19.31
N ARG A 267 8.48 -15.85 18.55
CA ARG A 267 7.32 -16.57 18.05
C ARG A 267 7.44 -16.86 16.57
N ALA A 268 6.90 -18.00 16.16
CA ALA A 268 6.70 -18.28 14.76
C ALA A 268 5.84 -17.17 14.13
N ALA A 269 6.11 -16.87 12.86
CA ALA A 269 5.23 -16.02 12.08
C ALA A 269 3.84 -16.67 12.00
N ALA A 270 2.81 -15.85 12.18
CA ALA A 270 1.44 -16.33 12.18
C ALA A 270 1.08 -16.89 10.80
N THR A 271 0.38 -18.03 10.77
CA THR A 271 -0.27 -18.49 9.53
C THR A 271 -1.63 -17.80 9.44
N PRO A 272 -1.85 -16.92 8.44
CA PRO A 272 -3.13 -16.24 8.29
C PRO A 272 -4.25 -17.26 8.01
N PRO A 273 -5.45 -17.05 8.56
CA PRO A 273 -6.57 -17.93 8.29
C PRO A 273 -7.18 -17.61 6.91
N ALA A 274 -7.92 -18.54 6.32
CA ALA A 274 -8.39 -18.43 4.94
C ALA A 274 -9.30 -17.20 4.70
N GLU A 275 -9.99 -16.72 5.74
CA GLU A 275 -10.94 -15.60 5.70
C GLU A 275 -10.28 -14.26 5.30
N VAL A 276 -8.95 -14.15 5.45
CA VAL A 276 -8.22 -12.94 5.05
C VAL A 276 -7.58 -13.05 3.66
N VAL A 277 -7.63 -14.22 3.03
CA VAL A 277 -7.17 -14.46 1.65
C VAL A 277 -8.34 -14.20 0.71
N ARG A 278 -8.43 -12.95 0.24
CA ARG A 278 -9.57 -12.43 -0.53
C ARG A 278 -9.13 -11.37 -1.54
N PRO A 279 -9.88 -11.14 -2.63
CA PRO A 279 -9.61 -10.06 -3.56
C PRO A 279 -9.76 -8.69 -2.90
N TYR A 280 -8.93 -7.73 -3.32
CA TYR A 280 -9.00 -6.36 -2.85
C TYR A 280 -8.22 -5.41 -3.77
N PRO A 281 -8.49 -4.09 -3.74
CA PRO A 281 -7.75 -3.12 -4.52
C PRO A 281 -6.43 -2.76 -3.83
N ALA A 282 -5.33 -3.42 -4.19
CA ALA A 282 -4.02 -3.16 -3.56
C ALA A 282 -3.50 -1.73 -3.79
N ALA A 283 -3.76 -1.15 -4.96
CA ALA A 283 -3.46 0.25 -5.27
C ALA A 283 -4.49 0.82 -6.24
N VAL A 284 -5.08 1.97 -5.92
CA VAL A 284 -6.14 2.60 -6.73
C VAL A 284 -5.65 3.91 -7.33
N ALA A 285 -5.70 4.02 -8.65
CA ALA A 285 -5.48 5.25 -9.40
C ALA A 285 -6.71 6.17 -9.30
N GLY A 286 -7.05 6.54 -8.07
CA GLY A 286 -8.28 7.22 -7.72
C GLY A 286 -8.55 7.21 -6.22
N ILE A 287 -9.75 7.60 -5.84
CA ILE A 287 -10.28 7.50 -4.48
C ILE A 287 -11.32 6.37 -4.44
N PRO A 288 -11.05 5.26 -3.72
CA PRO A 288 -12.04 4.21 -3.51
C PRO A 288 -13.30 4.76 -2.86
N GLU A 289 -14.46 4.43 -3.40
CA GLU A 289 -15.76 4.76 -2.80
C GLU A 289 -16.35 3.56 -2.07
N SER A 290 -16.22 2.38 -2.66
CA SER A 290 -16.62 1.12 -2.06
C SER A 290 -15.88 -0.04 -2.70
N TYR A 291 -15.61 -1.08 -1.91
CA TYR A 291 -15.24 -2.38 -2.44
C TYR A 291 -15.62 -3.50 -1.46
N GLY A 292 -15.62 -4.73 -1.95
CA GLY A 292 -15.84 -5.91 -1.14
C GLY A 292 -16.27 -7.11 -1.97
N SER A 293 -16.32 -8.27 -1.34
CA SER A 293 -16.85 -9.50 -1.92
C SER A 293 -18.17 -9.88 -1.28
N ASP A 294 -19.13 -10.34 -2.08
CA ASP A 294 -20.33 -10.98 -1.55
C ASP A 294 -20.10 -12.47 -1.25
N ALA A 295 -21.10 -13.12 -0.66
CA ALA A 295 -21.05 -14.53 -0.30
C ALA A 295 -20.94 -15.48 -1.52
N SER A 296 -21.19 -14.99 -2.74
CA SER A 296 -21.01 -15.75 -3.98
C SER A 296 -19.60 -15.62 -4.56
N GLY A 297 -18.71 -14.86 -3.91
CA GLY A 297 -17.34 -14.62 -4.36
C GLY A 297 -17.24 -13.55 -5.45
N VAL A 298 -18.30 -12.77 -5.70
CA VAL A 298 -18.23 -11.65 -6.63
C VAL A 298 -17.63 -10.45 -5.91
N PHE A 299 -16.45 -10.03 -6.35
CA PHE A 299 -15.78 -8.83 -5.88
C PHE A 299 -16.22 -7.62 -6.70
N ARG A 300 -16.49 -6.51 -6.02
CA ARG A 300 -16.85 -5.23 -6.64
C ARG A 300 -15.94 -4.14 -6.11
N LEU A 301 -15.56 -3.22 -6.99
CA LEU A 301 -14.84 -2.00 -6.66
C LEU A 301 -15.46 -0.85 -7.47
N THR A 302 -15.75 0.26 -6.79
CA THR A 302 -16.06 1.54 -7.42
C THR A 302 -15.12 2.61 -6.89
N TYR A 303 -14.56 3.43 -7.79
CA TYR A 303 -13.68 4.54 -7.40
C TYR A 303 -13.83 5.73 -8.34
N ARG A 304 -13.62 6.93 -7.78
CA ARG A 304 -13.48 8.16 -8.56
C ARG A 304 -12.06 8.30 -9.07
N THR A 305 -11.87 8.81 -10.28
CA THR A 305 -10.56 8.93 -10.93
C THR A 305 -9.75 10.15 -10.46
N SER A 306 -10.30 10.97 -9.55
CA SER A 306 -9.58 12.07 -8.92
C SER A 306 -8.51 11.55 -7.95
N SER A 307 -7.37 12.23 -7.89
CA SER A 307 -6.28 11.87 -6.96
C SER A 307 -6.57 12.34 -5.53
N ALA A 308 -6.20 11.51 -4.55
CA ALA A 308 -6.20 11.87 -3.13
C ALA A 308 -5.10 12.89 -2.77
N VAL A 309 -4.04 12.98 -3.58
CA VAL A 309 -2.93 13.91 -3.37
C VAL A 309 -3.29 15.27 -3.99
N ARG A 310 -3.11 15.42 -5.31
CA ARG A 310 -3.55 16.56 -6.14
C ARG A 310 -3.55 16.16 -7.62
N GLY A 311 -4.38 16.82 -8.43
CA GLY A 311 -4.35 16.72 -9.88
C GLY A 311 -4.91 15.41 -10.44
N ALA A 312 -4.62 15.17 -11.72
CA ALA A 312 -4.98 13.94 -12.43
C ALA A 312 -3.79 12.98 -12.48
N PHE A 313 -4.06 11.69 -12.53
CA PHE A 313 -3.02 10.68 -12.73
C PHE A 313 -2.40 10.79 -14.12
N PRO A 314 -1.08 10.50 -14.26
CA PRO A 314 -0.48 10.29 -15.58
C PRO A 314 -1.25 9.24 -16.39
N ALA A 315 -1.36 9.46 -17.70
CA ALA A 315 -2.00 8.51 -18.61
C ALA A 315 -1.37 7.12 -18.47
N GLY A 316 -2.21 6.07 -18.44
CA GLY A 316 -1.76 4.69 -18.26
C GLY A 316 -1.51 4.27 -16.81
N THR A 317 -1.67 5.16 -15.82
CA THR A 317 -1.59 4.78 -14.41
C THR A 317 -2.71 3.78 -14.09
N ALA A 318 -2.32 2.56 -13.76
CA ALA A 318 -3.26 1.47 -13.50
C ALA A 318 -3.59 1.33 -12.01
N THR A 319 -4.87 1.07 -11.75
CA THR A 319 -5.37 0.46 -10.52
C THR A 319 -4.99 -1.02 -10.52
N ALA A 320 -4.40 -1.50 -9.42
CA ALA A 320 -4.00 -2.87 -9.21
C ALA A 320 -4.96 -3.55 -8.22
N ILE A 321 -5.59 -4.63 -8.65
CA ILE A 321 -6.53 -5.44 -7.86
C ILE A 321 -5.91 -6.81 -7.70
N VAL A 322 -5.71 -7.24 -6.46
CA VAL A 322 -5.24 -8.59 -6.16
C VAL A 322 -6.41 -9.56 -6.30
N VAL A 323 -6.17 -10.68 -6.98
CA VAL A 323 -7.15 -11.75 -7.21
C VAL A 323 -6.49 -13.09 -6.85
N PRO A 324 -6.55 -13.53 -5.58
CA PRO A 324 -5.83 -14.71 -5.14
C PRO A 324 -6.37 -16.00 -5.78
N GLY A 325 -5.46 -16.90 -6.14
CA GLY A 325 -5.81 -18.23 -6.67
C GLY A 325 -6.66 -19.05 -5.69
N TRP A 326 -6.46 -18.85 -4.40
CA TRP A 326 -7.24 -19.46 -3.33
C TRP A 326 -8.73 -19.11 -3.42
N SER A 327 -9.07 -17.84 -3.65
CA SER A 327 -10.46 -17.36 -3.70
C SER A 327 -11.13 -17.65 -5.05
N TYR A 328 -10.33 -17.76 -6.13
CA TYR A 328 -10.80 -17.99 -7.49
C TYR A 328 -10.16 -19.26 -8.09
N SER A 329 -10.35 -20.40 -7.43
CA SER A 329 -9.69 -21.67 -7.80
C SER A 329 -10.09 -22.21 -9.19
N SER A 330 -11.21 -21.76 -9.74
CA SER A 330 -11.65 -22.08 -11.11
C SER A 330 -11.47 -20.92 -12.09
N GLY A 331 -10.64 -19.93 -11.73
CA GLY A 331 -10.45 -18.71 -12.48
C GLY A 331 -11.55 -17.66 -12.26
N TYR A 332 -11.45 -16.54 -12.97
CA TYR A 332 -12.35 -15.40 -12.83
C TYR A 332 -12.65 -14.75 -14.19
N GLN A 333 -13.76 -14.02 -14.22
CA GLN A 333 -14.14 -13.13 -15.31
C GLN A 333 -14.29 -11.71 -14.79
N VAL A 334 -14.01 -10.72 -15.65
CA VAL A 334 -13.99 -9.30 -15.27
C VAL A 334 -14.96 -8.52 -16.15
N ARG A 335 -15.72 -7.63 -15.52
CA ARG A 335 -16.46 -6.55 -16.19
C ARG A 335 -15.94 -5.22 -15.67
N VAL A 336 -15.57 -4.33 -16.58
CA VAL A 336 -15.13 -2.96 -16.25
C VAL A 336 -16.00 -1.95 -16.99
N THR A 337 -16.47 -0.95 -16.26
CA THR A 337 -17.13 0.25 -16.80
C THR A 337 -16.27 1.46 -16.46
N GLY A 338 -16.06 2.37 -17.43
CA GLY A 338 -15.22 3.56 -17.25
C GLY A 338 -13.71 3.30 -17.34
N GLY A 339 -13.28 2.07 -17.62
CA GLY A 339 -11.88 1.69 -17.75
C GLY A 339 -11.66 0.47 -18.65
N GLN A 340 -10.41 0.06 -18.77
CA GLN A 340 -9.98 -1.10 -19.57
C GLN A 340 -9.01 -1.97 -18.79
N VAL A 341 -9.14 -3.29 -18.93
CA VAL A 341 -8.19 -4.25 -18.37
C VAL A 341 -6.91 -4.24 -19.20
N SER A 342 -5.77 -4.12 -18.55
CA SER A 342 -4.44 -4.12 -19.19
C SER A 342 -3.56 -5.31 -18.81
N SER A 343 -3.98 -6.13 -17.83
CA SER A 343 -3.29 -7.37 -17.45
C SER A 343 -3.68 -8.54 -18.37
N ALA A 344 -2.84 -9.57 -18.42
CA ALA A 344 -3.17 -10.81 -19.13
C ALA A 344 -4.34 -11.55 -18.45
N PRO A 345 -5.11 -12.38 -19.18
CA PRO A 345 -6.10 -13.27 -18.61
C PRO A 345 -5.49 -14.18 -17.53
N GLY A 346 -6.21 -14.39 -16.42
CA GLY A 346 -5.75 -15.25 -15.32
C GLY A 346 -4.60 -14.67 -14.50
N ALA A 347 -4.26 -13.40 -14.61
CA ALA A 347 -3.28 -12.77 -13.74
C ALA A 347 -3.78 -12.69 -12.28
N GLY A 348 -2.94 -13.00 -11.29
CA GLY A 348 -3.23 -12.79 -9.86
C GLY A 348 -3.24 -11.32 -9.44
N VAL A 349 -2.79 -10.41 -10.33
CA VAL A 349 -2.99 -8.97 -10.21
C VAL A 349 -3.69 -8.47 -11.47
N LEU A 350 -4.96 -8.11 -11.30
CA LEU A 350 -5.77 -7.47 -12.33
C LEU A 350 -5.42 -5.98 -12.40
N CYS A 351 -5.02 -5.52 -13.58
CA CYS A 351 -4.64 -4.13 -13.81
C CYS A 351 -5.72 -3.44 -14.64
N VAL A 352 -6.25 -2.33 -14.12
CA VAL A 352 -7.32 -1.54 -14.77
C VAL A 352 -6.86 -0.11 -14.94
N VAL A 353 -6.86 0.37 -16.19
CA VAL A 353 -6.57 1.76 -16.54
C VAL A 353 -7.90 2.47 -16.80
N ALA A 354 -8.11 3.62 -16.15
CA ALA A 354 -9.29 4.44 -16.41
C ALA A 354 -9.29 4.95 -17.86
N SER A 355 -10.46 4.92 -18.49
CA SER A 355 -10.66 5.50 -19.82
C SER A 355 -10.47 7.01 -19.77
N ALA A 356 -9.98 7.60 -20.85
CA ALA A 356 -9.80 9.05 -20.92
C ALA A 356 -11.11 9.80 -20.60
N GLY A 357 -11.06 10.73 -19.66
CA GLY A 357 -12.21 11.53 -19.24
C GLY A 357 -13.25 10.81 -18.35
N ALA A 358 -13.04 9.54 -18.00
CA ALA A 358 -13.91 8.85 -17.05
C ALA A 358 -13.81 9.51 -15.66
N ALA A 359 -14.94 9.88 -15.07
CA ALA A 359 -15.00 10.41 -13.71
C ALA A 359 -15.01 9.31 -12.64
N GLU A 360 -15.48 8.11 -13.02
CA GLU A 360 -15.67 6.95 -12.15
C GLU A 360 -15.34 5.68 -12.93
N VAL A 361 -14.84 4.68 -12.22
CA VAL A 361 -14.63 3.33 -12.74
C VAL A 361 -15.30 2.33 -11.81
N SER A 362 -16.02 1.38 -12.39
CA SER A 362 -16.59 0.23 -11.68
C SER A 362 -15.99 -1.06 -12.23
N VAL A 363 -15.54 -1.92 -11.33
CA VAL A 363 -14.96 -3.24 -11.63
C VAL A 363 -15.75 -4.31 -10.91
N GLU A 364 -16.14 -5.34 -11.63
CA GLU A 364 -16.73 -6.57 -11.11
C GLU A 364 -15.83 -7.74 -11.48
N VAL A 365 -15.45 -8.55 -10.50
CA VAL A 365 -14.69 -9.79 -10.67
C VAL A 365 -15.53 -10.94 -10.13
N ALA A 366 -15.98 -11.82 -11.01
CA ALA A 366 -16.82 -12.96 -10.67
C ALA A 366 -16.07 -14.29 -10.89
N PRO A 367 -16.34 -15.33 -10.10
CA PRO A 367 -15.83 -16.66 -10.38
C PRO A 367 -16.25 -17.11 -11.79
N ALA A 368 -15.31 -17.71 -12.52
CA ALA A 368 -15.58 -18.33 -13.82
C ALA A 368 -15.60 -19.87 -13.65
N ALA A 369 -16.46 -20.56 -14.39
CA ALA A 369 -16.44 -22.02 -14.41
C ALA A 369 -15.44 -22.51 -15.48
N GLY A 370 -14.54 -23.41 -15.10
CA GLY A 370 -13.67 -24.13 -16.04
C GLY A 370 -12.40 -23.40 -16.50
N ALA A 371 -12.00 -22.31 -15.86
CA ALA A 371 -10.70 -21.68 -16.09
C ALA A 371 -9.66 -22.15 -15.06
N ALA A 372 -8.38 -21.87 -15.34
CA ALA A 372 -7.30 -22.13 -14.39
C ALA A 372 -7.31 -21.09 -13.25
N PRO A 373 -6.83 -21.44 -12.03
CA PRO A 373 -6.63 -20.47 -10.97
C PRO A 373 -5.73 -19.31 -11.42
N PRO A 374 -5.93 -18.09 -10.89
CA PRO A 374 -5.01 -16.98 -11.08
C PRO A 374 -3.55 -17.34 -10.81
N VAL A 375 -2.65 -16.89 -11.67
CA VAL A 375 -1.21 -17.06 -11.50
C VAL A 375 -0.69 -16.00 -10.53
N ALA A 376 -0.12 -16.43 -9.39
CA ALA A 376 0.51 -15.53 -8.43
C ALA A 376 1.64 -14.71 -9.09
N PRO A 377 1.75 -13.42 -8.78
CA PRO A 377 2.81 -12.59 -9.34
C PRO A 377 4.17 -12.93 -8.70
N ALA A 378 5.26 -12.61 -9.38
CA ALA A 378 6.61 -12.76 -8.82
C ALA A 378 6.92 -11.71 -7.72
N ARG A 379 6.24 -10.57 -7.76
CA ARG A 379 6.35 -9.49 -6.77
C ARG A 379 4.98 -9.03 -6.33
N ALA A 380 4.85 -8.61 -5.09
CA ALA A 380 3.60 -8.12 -4.54
C ALA A 380 3.21 -6.75 -5.13
N GLY A 381 1.89 -6.52 -5.19
CA GLY A 381 1.32 -5.20 -5.38
C GLY A 381 1.38 -4.67 -6.81
N ALA A 382 1.41 -3.35 -6.94
CA ALA A 382 1.08 -2.66 -8.17
C ALA A 382 2.25 -2.52 -9.17
N VAL A 383 3.43 -3.04 -8.82
CA VAL A 383 4.58 -3.16 -9.72
C VAL A 383 4.32 -4.09 -10.91
N ASN A 384 3.26 -4.90 -10.84
CA ASN A 384 2.80 -5.78 -11.91
C ASN A 384 1.96 -5.03 -12.97
N CYS A 385 1.57 -3.78 -12.72
CA CYS A 385 0.67 -3.02 -13.59
C CYS A 385 1.35 -1.96 -14.45
N SER A 386 2.68 -1.79 -14.35
CA SER A 386 3.43 -0.94 -15.26
C SER A 386 3.39 -1.50 -16.68
N SER A 387 2.81 -0.72 -17.58
CA SER A 387 2.29 -1.12 -18.89
C SER A 387 3.39 -1.38 -19.93
N GLY A 388 3.30 -2.52 -20.62
CA GLY A 388 3.12 -2.56 -22.08
C GLY A 388 4.29 -2.22 -23.01
N THR A 389 5.23 -1.35 -22.65
CA THR A 389 6.38 -1.04 -23.53
C THR A 389 7.48 -2.09 -23.44
N ALA A 390 7.75 -2.65 -22.25
CA ALA A 390 8.74 -3.71 -22.08
C ALA A 390 8.30 -5.04 -22.72
N GLN A 391 7.01 -5.36 -22.69
CA GLN A 391 6.48 -6.61 -23.25
C GLN A 391 6.29 -6.57 -24.77
N LEU A 392 5.91 -5.40 -25.34
CA LEU A 392 5.89 -5.22 -26.81
C LEU A 392 7.31 -5.13 -27.39
N ALA A 393 8.29 -4.61 -26.64
CA ALA A 393 9.70 -4.64 -27.05
C ALA A 393 10.25 -6.08 -27.12
N GLN A 394 9.88 -6.94 -26.18
CA GLN A 394 10.26 -8.37 -26.18
C GLN A 394 9.51 -9.18 -27.23
N ALA A 395 8.24 -8.87 -27.51
CA ALA A 395 7.49 -9.52 -28.60
C ALA A 395 7.95 -9.06 -30.00
N GLY A 396 8.59 -7.90 -30.11
CA GLY A 396 9.22 -7.39 -31.34
C GLY A 396 10.62 -7.96 -31.63
N GLN A 397 11.23 -8.65 -30.67
CA GLN A 397 12.50 -9.34 -30.86
C GLN A 397 12.25 -10.77 -31.34
N ARG A 398 12.07 -10.89 -32.66
CA ARG A 398 12.23 -12.17 -33.37
C ARG A 398 13.55 -12.80 -32.91
N PRO A 399 13.56 -14.06 -32.43
CA PRO A 399 14.82 -14.78 -32.29
C PRO A 399 15.47 -14.80 -33.67
N GLN A 400 16.70 -14.27 -33.76
CA GLN A 400 17.54 -14.57 -34.91
C GLN A 400 17.76 -16.08 -34.91
N ALA A 401 17.04 -16.77 -35.78
CA ALA A 401 17.26 -18.17 -36.04
C ALA A 401 18.72 -18.35 -36.47
N ALA A 402 19.48 -19.08 -35.66
CA ALA A 402 20.76 -19.62 -36.07
C ALA A 402 20.53 -20.42 -37.36
N ALA A 403 21.22 -20.03 -38.41
CA ALA A 403 21.25 -20.76 -39.66
C ALA A 403 21.86 -22.15 -39.39
N SER A 404 21.06 -23.18 -39.56
CA SER A 404 21.54 -24.54 -39.78
C SER A 404 20.79 -25.11 -40.98
N THR A 405 21.51 -25.10 -42.10
CA THR A 405 21.20 -25.77 -43.36
C THR A 405 21.03 -27.27 -43.16
N THR A 406 19.88 -27.81 -43.53
CA THR A 406 19.77 -29.17 -44.10
C THR A 406 18.54 -29.23 -45.00
N ALA A 407 18.78 -29.72 -46.21
CA ALA A 407 17.83 -29.86 -47.30
C ALA A 407 17.08 -31.21 -47.25
N GLY A 408 15.96 -31.26 -47.97
CA GLY A 408 15.17 -32.46 -48.33
C GLY A 408 13.91 -32.60 -47.47
N GLU A 409 12.71 -32.88 -47.97
CA GLU A 409 12.19 -33.08 -49.32
C GLU A 409 10.65 -33.00 -49.22
N ALA A 410 9.98 -32.75 -50.35
CA ALA A 410 8.59 -32.31 -50.46
C ALA A 410 7.52 -33.41 -50.22
N ALA A 411 6.33 -32.98 -49.80
CA ALA A 411 5.04 -33.55 -50.22
C ALA A 411 3.90 -32.53 -50.01
N ALA A 412 2.91 -32.57 -50.91
CA ALA A 412 1.98 -31.50 -51.27
C ALA A 412 0.53 -31.71 -50.78
N GLY A 413 -0.28 -30.66 -50.95
CA GLY A 413 -1.76 -30.65 -50.95
C GLY A 413 -2.37 -30.25 -49.59
N ASP A 414 -3.45 -29.48 -49.49
CA ASP A 414 -4.39 -28.90 -50.46
C ASP A 414 -5.22 -27.81 -49.73
N SER A 415 -5.80 -26.92 -50.50
CA SER A 415 -6.63 -25.75 -50.19
C SER A 415 -8.11 -26.05 -49.91
N GLY A 416 -8.80 -25.10 -49.26
CA GLY A 416 -10.27 -24.95 -49.18
C GLY A 416 -10.67 -24.32 -47.84
N GLU A 417 -11.05 -23.04 -47.71
CA GLU A 417 -12.14 -22.24 -48.32
C GLU A 417 -13.56 -22.62 -47.85
N ALA A 418 -14.34 -21.58 -47.54
CA ALA A 418 -15.78 -21.53 -47.20
C ALA A 418 -16.17 -22.04 -45.78
N ASP A 419 -17.14 -21.48 -45.05
CA ASP A 419 -18.10 -20.40 -45.29
C ASP A 419 -18.76 -20.02 -43.94
N SER A 420 -19.16 -18.75 -43.80
CA SER A 420 -20.23 -18.35 -42.88
C SER A 420 -21.58 -18.49 -43.60
N PRO A 421 -22.69 -18.72 -42.87
CA PRO A 421 -23.77 -17.77 -43.07
C PRO A 421 -24.59 -17.39 -41.81
N LEU A 422 -25.02 -16.13 -41.90
CA LEU A 422 -26.15 -15.43 -41.29
C LEU A 422 -27.44 -16.25 -41.11
N LEU A 423 -28.20 -15.93 -40.05
CA LEU A 423 -29.67 -15.74 -39.97
C LEU A 423 -29.98 -15.18 -38.54
N LEU A 424 -30.24 -13.88 -38.30
CA LEU A 424 -31.45 -13.04 -38.49
C LEU A 424 -32.75 -13.52 -37.80
N LEU A 425 -33.44 -12.53 -37.18
CA LEU A 425 -34.84 -12.46 -36.65
C LEU A 425 -34.98 -12.80 -35.14
N VAL A 426 -35.70 -12.09 -34.24
CA VAL A 426 -36.73 -11.02 -34.29
C VAL A 426 -36.90 -10.42 -32.87
N LEU A 427 -37.17 -9.10 -32.79
CA LEU A 427 -37.67 -8.34 -31.62
C LEU A 427 -39.21 -8.17 -31.77
N PRO A 428 -40.02 -8.02 -30.70
CA PRO A 428 -40.26 -6.66 -30.20
C PRO A 428 -40.62 -6.46 -28.70
N LEU A 429 -40.52 -5.18 -28.34
CA LEU A 429 -40.99 -4.39 -27.18
C LEU A 429 -42.36 -4.75 -26.54
N LEU A 430 -42.44 -4.56 -25.20
CA LEU A 430 -43.55 -4.05 -24.32
C LEU A 430 -43.31 -4.59 -22.89
N GLY A 431 -43.49 -3.91 -21.76
CA GLY A 431 -44.11 -2.63 -21.40
C GLY A 431 -43.81 -2.28 -19.93
N ALA A 432 -44.37 -1.15 -19.48
CA ALA A 432 -43.97 -0.35 -18.33
C ALA A 432 -44.44 -0.82 -16.92
N ALA A 433 -43.72 -0.32 -15.91
CA ALA A 433 -44.13 0.23 -14.61
C ALA A 433 -45.31 -0.39 -13.81
N LEU A 434 -45.03 -0.75 -12.55
CA LEU A 434 -45.86 -0.80 -11.31
C LEU A 434 -45.13 -1.81 -10.36
N THR A 435 -44.79 -1.59 -9.09
CA THR A 435 -45.35 -0.81 -7.97
C THR A 435 -44.27 -0.69 -6.88
N ALA A 436 -44.19 0.47 -6.24
CA ALA A 436 -43.57 0.66 -4.94
C ALA A 436 -44.46 0.11 -3.81
N ALA A 437 -43.83 -0.21 -2.67
CA ALA A 437 -44.40 -0.39 -1.34
C ALA A 437 -45.11 -1.72 -1.02
N VAL A 438 -44.34 -2.74 -0.60
CA VAL A 438 -44.60 -3.56 0.61
C VAL A 438 -43.24 -4.08 1.11
N LEU A 439 -43.07 -4.19 2.43
CA LEU A 439 -41.91 -4.73 3.20
C LEU A 439 -40.98 -3.72 3.90
N GLY A 440 -41.53 -2.54 4.21
CA GLY A 440 -40.96 -1.60 5.18
C GLY A 440 -41.06 -1.96 6.68
N PRO A 441 -41.68 -3.07 7.16
CA PRO A 441 -41.58 -3.40 8.58
C PRO A 441 -41.33 -4.89 8.84
N LEU A 442 -40.12 -5.40 8.60
CA LEU A 442 -39.66 -6.68 9.18
C LEU A 442 -38.28 -6.60 9.86
N PHE A 443 -37.57 -5.47 9.77
CA PHE A 443 -36.20 -5.33 10.32
C PHE A 443 -36.09 -4.63 11.68
N LEU A 444 -37.20 -4.36 12.39
CA LEU A 444 -37.18 -3.74 13.73
C LEU A 444 -37.52 -4.68 14.89
N ARG A 445 -37.57 -6.01 14.69
CA ARG A 445 -37.94 -6.98 15.75
C ARG A 445 -36.90 -8.04 16.11
N LEU A 446 -35.63 -7.83 15.79
CA LEU A 446 -34.53 -8.71 16.27
C LEU A 446 -33.50 -7.99 17.15
N ARG A 447 -33.79 -6.77 17.63
CA ARG A 447 -32.92 -6.00 18.53
C ARG A 447 -33.29 -6.08 20.01
N ARG A 448 -34.04 -7.11 20.42
CA ARG A 448 -34.24 -7.47 21.83
C ARG A 448 -34.37 -8.99 21.97
N ARG A 449 -33.23 -9.65 22.15
CA ARG A 449 -33.02 -10.69 23.16
C ARG A 449 -31.52 -10.91 23.31
#